data_AF-A0A934EQM9-F1
#
_entry.id   AF-A0A934EQM9-F1
#
_cell.length_a   1.000
_cell.length_b   1.000
_cell.length_c   1.000
_cell.angle_alpha   90.00
_cell.angle_beta   90.00
_cell.angle_gamma   90.00
#
_symmetry.space_group_name_H-M   'P 1'
#
loop_
_entity.id
_entity.type
_entity.pdbx_description
1 polymer ?
#
loop_
_entity_poly.entity_id
_entity_poly.type
_entity_poly.pdbx_seq_one_letter_code
_entity_poly.pdbx_strand_id
1 'polypeptide(L)'
;METKVKNRFLNSITLPNYEFTIKSGAFKKEGEEFTIWFLEGVLEKNPNYIDCLMYLGNAYTTHGMYEKGLQIDQKLCSLRPKDPMIHYNLACSYALLKNTDAAFDALEKAIMLGYKDFHHLERDKDLAYLREDVRYRKLVEKIKQR
;
A
#
# COMPACT_ATOMS: atom_id res chain seq x y z
N MET A 1 47.15 3.13 -16.14
CA MET A 1 46.22 2.00 -16.35
C MET A 1 45.38 1.92 -15.09
N GLU A 2 44.28 2.67 -15.02
CA GLU A 2 43.39 2.70 -13.86
C GLU A 2 41.95 2.79 -14.32
N THR A 3 41.13 1.93 -13.72
CA THR A 3 39.81 1.53 -14.17
C THR A 3 38.78 2.62 -13.83
N LYS A 4 38.10 3.12 -14.87
CA LYS A 4 37.00 4.10 -14.76
C LYS A 4 35.90 3.59 -13.83
N VAL A 5 35.73 4.25 -12.68
CA VAL A 5 34.48 4.16 -11.91
C VAL A 5 33.42 4.99 -12.64
N LYS A 6 32.52 4.33 -13.38
CA LYS A 6 31.32 4.94 -13.99
C LYS A 6 30.33 5.31 -12.88
N ASN A 7 30.53 6.46 -12.27
CA ASN A 7 29.58 7.02 -11.31
C ASN A 7 28.39 7.62 -12.11
N ARG A 8 27.24 6.93 -12.12
CA ARG A 8 26.13 7.21 -13.06
C ARG A 8 24.89 7.86 -12.43
N PHE A 9 24.92 8.25 -11.16
CA PHE A 9 23.78 8.89 -10.53
C PHE A 9 24.25 9.91 -9.50
N LEU A 10 23.47 10.98 -9.38
CA LEU A 10 23.55 12.05 -8.38
C LEU A 10 24.38 13.27 -8.78
N ASN A 11 23.70 14.28 -9.33
CA ASN A 11 24.17 15.66 -9.31
C ASN A 11 23.08 16.59 -8.71
N SER A 12 22.79 16.32 -7.43
CA SER A 12 22.14 17.19 -6.41
C SER A 12 20.61 17.23 -6.28
N ILE A 13 20.19 17.31 -5.00
CA ILE A 13 18.83 17.34 -4.44
C ILE A 13 18.93 18.29 -3.21
N THR A 14 18.18 19.41 -3.13
CA THR A 14 18.02 20.20 -1.86
C THR A 14 16.56 20.61 -1.52
N LEU A 15 16.04 20.14 -0.36
CA LEU A 15 14.65 20.27 0.17
C LEU A 15 14.57 21.53 1.02
N PRO A 16 13.75 22.55 0.66
CA PRO A 16 12.29 22.45 0.61
C PRO A 16 11.59 23.19 -0.58
N ASN A 17 10.47 22.62 -1.04
CA ASN A 17 9.69 22.94 -2.25
C ASN A 17 10.33 22.46 -3.57
N TYR A 18 10.31 21.15 -3.85
CA TYR A 18 10.83 20.67 -5.13
C TYR A 18 9.81 20.72 -6.24
N GLU A 19 10.19 21.42 -7.30
CA GLU A 19 9.99 20.94 -8.66
C GLU A 19 11.26 20.21 -9.13
N PHE A 20 11.10 18.95 -9.55
CA PHE A 20 12.12 18.23 -10.30
C PHE A 20 11.85 18.40 -11.79
N THR A 21 12.49 19.36 -12.46
CA THR A 21 12.42 19.44 -13.93
C THR A 21 13.54 18.58 -14.54
N ILE A 22 13.21 17.34 -14.92
CA ILE A 22 14.10 16.51 -15.74
C ILE A 22 14.07 17.05 -17.17
N LYS A 23 15.01 17.94 -17.53
CA LYS A 23 15.19 18.41 -18.91
C LYS A 23 15.92 17.35 -19.76
N SER A 24 15.22 16.27 -20.05
CA SER A 24 15.53 15.30 -21.09
C SER A 24 14.24 15.12 -21.88
N GLY A 25 14.27 15.29 -23.20
CA GLY A 25 13.06 15.14 -24.04
C GLY A 25 12.38 13.76 -23.97
N ALA A 26 12.94 12.80 -23.21
CA ALA A 26 12.48 11.42 -23.09
C ALA A 26 11.77 11.09 -21.76
N PHE A 27 11.80 11.94 -20.73
CA PHE A 27 11.09 11.67 -19.47
C PHE A 27 9.80 12.50 -19.39
N LYS A 28 8.65 11.82 -19.38
CA LYS A 28 7.31 12.44 -19.47
C LYS A 28 6.37 12.04 -18.33
N LYS A 29 6.87 11.37 -17.28
CA LYS A 29 6.01 10.98 -16.15
C LYS A 29 5.75 12.21 -15.29
N GLU A 30 4.49 12.48 -15.04
CA GLU A 30 4.03 13.61 -14.22
C GLU A 30 3.01 13.11 -13.19
N GLY A 31 2.78 13.93 -12.15
CA GLY A 31 1.84 13.61 -11.09
C GLY A 31 2.05 12.21 -10.50
N GLU A 32 1.00 11.41 -10.54
CA GLU A 32 0.97 10.09 -9.91
C GLU A 32 1.82 9.03 -10.61
N GLU A 33 1.99 9.14 -11.93
CA GLU A 33 2.93 8.28 -12.66
C GLU A 33 4.38 8.53 -12.23
N PHE A 34 4.72 9.79 -11.93
CA PHE A 34 6.02 10.14 -11.35
C PHE A 34 6.15 9.58 -9.93
N THR A 35 5.12 9.74 -9.09
CA THR A 35 5.11 9.23 -7.71
C THR A 35 5.37 7.72 -7.68
N ILE A 36 4.61 6.94 -8.45
CA ILE A 36 4.76 5.48 -8.52
C ILE A 36 6.17 5.12 -8.99
N TRP A 37 6.65 5.73 -10.08
CA TRP A 37 7.99 5.47 -10.61
C TRP A 37 9.10 5.81 -9.60
N PHE A 38 8.96 6.92 -8.88
CA PHE A 38 9.92 7.34 -7.88
C PHE A 38 9.97 6.35 -6.71
N LEU A 39 8.80 5.95 -6.19
CA LEU A 39 8.68 4.99 -5.09
C LEU A 39 9.22 3.60 -5.50
N GLU A 40 8.92 3.13 -6.71
CA GLU A 40 9.52 1.90 -7.27
C GLU A 40 11.05 1.98 -7.28
N GLY A 41 11.62 3.09 -7.76
CA GLY A 41 13.07 3.30 -7.81
C GLY A 41 13.72 3.35 -6.42
N VAL A 42 13.05 3.89 -5.41
CA VAL A 42 13.52 3.83 -4.01
C VAL A 42 13.57 2.38 -3.53
N LEU A 43 12.54 1.59 -3.83
CA LEU A 43 12.45 0.18 -3.41
C LEU A 43 13.41 -0.73 -4.17
N GLU A 44 13.86 -0.38 -5.38
CA GLU A 44 14.97 -1.10 -6.04
C GLU A 44 16.25 -1.08 -5.20
N LYS A 45 16.50 0.02 -4.47
CA LYS A 45 17.69 0.19 -3.62
C LYS A 45 17.46 -0.29 -2.19
N ASN A 46 16.24 -0.12 -1.68
CA ASN A 46 15.86 -0.55 -0.35
C ASN A 46 14.52 -1.30 -0.40
N PRO A 47 14.52 -2.60 -0.72
CA PRO A 47 13.29 -3.35 -0.97
C PRO A 47 12.36 -3.44 0.23
N ASN A 48 12.86 -3.30 1.45
CA ASN A 48 12.09 -3.49 2.67
C ASN A 48 11.84 -2.15 3.40
N TYR A 49 11.96 -1.03 2.70
CA TYR A 49 11.64 0.28 3.28
C TYR A 49 10.12 0.39 3.51
N ILE A 50 9.69 0.16 4.75
CA ILE A 50 8.28 0.02 5.11
C ILE A 50 7.44 1.24 4.72
N ASP A 51 7.87 2.45 5.04
CA ASP A 51 7.06 3.64 4.76
C ASP A 51 6.87 3.81 3.25
N CYS A 52 7.93 3.58 2.47
CA CYS A 52 7.87 3.62 1.01
C CYS A 52 6.95 2.53 0.43
N LEU A 53 6.97 1.31 1.01
CA LEU A 53 6.02 0.26 0.65
C LEU A 53 4.59 0.69 0.96
N MET A 54 4.31 1.29 2.13
CA MET A 54 2.97 1.77 2.47
C MET A 54 2.47 2.84 1.49
N TYR A 55 3.30 3.82 1.14
CA TYR A 55 2.96 4.84 0.15
C TYR A 55 2.73 4.23 -1.24
N LEU A 56 3.57 3.29 -1.67
CA LEU A 56 3.43 2.65 -2.98
C LEU A 56 2.18 1.78 -3.08
N GLY A 57 1.87 1.00 -2.02
CA GLY A 57 0.66 0.19 -1.95
C GLY A 57 -0.59 1.07 -2.10
N ASN A 58 -0.66 2.17 -1.34
CA ASN A 58 -1.76 3.12 -1.45
C ASN A 58 -1.83 3.79 -2.84
N ALA A 59 -0.68 4.17 -3.43
CA ALA A 59 -0.63 4.73 -4.77
C ALA A 59 -1.17 3.74 -5.81
N TYR A 60 -0.78 2.46 -5.74
CA TYR A 60 -1.34 1.44 -6.63
C TYR A 60 -2.84 1.26 -6.47
N THR A 61 -3.32 1.16 -5.24
CA THR A 61 -4.74 0.94 -4.95
C THR A 61 -5.61 2.12 -5.42
N THR A 62 -5.18 3.36 -5.14
CA THR A 62 -5.91 4.57 -5.58
C THR A 62 -5.98 4.72 -7.11
N HIS A 63 -5.03 4.12 -7.83
CA HIS A 63 -4.96 4.13 -9.30
C HIS A 63 -5.57 2.88 -9.96
N GLY A 64 -6.27 2.04 -9.19
CA GLY A 64 -6.91 0.84 -9.72
C GLY A 64 -5.95 -0.31 -10.04
N MET A 65 -4.67 -0.21 -9.68
CA MET A 65 -3.67 -1.26 -9.84
C MET A 65 -3.74 -2.25 -8.66
N TYR A 66 -4.91 -2.83 -8.41
CA TYR A 66 -5.21 -3.58 -7.20
C TYR A 66 -4.32 -4.82 -7.01
N GLU A 67 -3.96 -5.52 -8.08
CA GLU A 67 -3.06 -6.67 -8.01
C GLU A 67 -1.67 -6.27 -7.52
N LYS A 68 -1.16 -5.10 -7.95
CA LYS A 68 0.11 -4.57 -7.46
C LYS A 68 0.00 -4.11 -6.01
N GLY A 69 -1.10 -3.43 -5.64
CA GLY A 69 -1.39 -3.06 -4.25
C GLY A 69 -1.38 -4.28 -3.32
N LEU A 70 -2.06 -5.35 -3.73
CA LEU A 70 -2.10 -6.61 -2.98
C LEU A 70 -0.70 -7.20 -2.76
N GLN A 71 0.17 -7.22 -3.79
CA GLN A 71 1.54 -7.72 -3.63
C GLN A 71 2.34 -6.93 -2.59
N ILE A 72 2.13 -5.61 -2.55
CA ILE A 72 2.77 -4.75 -1.56
C ILE A 72 2.23 -5.03 -0.16
N ASP A 73 0.90 -5.15 0.01
CA ASP A 73 0.30 -5.43 1.31
C ASP A 73 0.69 -6.82 1.84
N GLN A 74 0.75 -7.83 0.98
CA GLN A 74 1.27 -9.15 1.34
C GLN A 74 2.73 -9.08 1.83
N LYS A 75 3.56 -8.30 1.14
CA LYS A 75 4.94 -8.06 1.56
C LYS A 75 5.00 -7.32 2.90
N LEU A 76 4.18 -6.28 3.10
CA LEU A 76 4.08 -5.57 4.37
C LEU A 76 3.65 -6.49 5.50
N CYS A 77 2.68 -7.39 5.27
CA CYS A 77 2.28 -8.41 6.24
C CYS A 77 3.43 -9.34 6.61
N SER A 78 4.30 -9.72 5.65
CA SER A 78 5.48 -10.54 5.94
C SER A 78 6.52 -9.80 6.80
N LEU A 79 6.65 -8.49 6.62
CA LEU A 79 7.62 -7.65 7.34
C LEU A 79 7.09 -7.21 8.73
N ARG A 80 5.78 -7.01 8.87
CA ARG A 80 5.12 -6.57 10.09
C ARG A 80 3.88 -7.43 10.38
N PRO A 81 4.06 -8.71 10.72
CA PRO A 81 2.96 -9.67 10.85
C PRO A 81 2.01 -9.40 12.03
N LYS A 82 2.39 -8.51 12.95
CA LYS A 82 1.61 -8.15 14.14
C LYS A 82 0.97 -6.76 14.05
N ASP A 83 1.13 -6.06 12.93
CA ASP A 83 0.57 -4.72 12.75
C ASP A 83 -0.89 -4.81 12.29
N PRO A 84 -1.87 -4.39 13.11
CA PRO A 84 -3.28 -4.49 12.76
C PRO A 84 -3.65 -3.64 11.53
N MET A 85 -2.99 -2.50 11.30
CA MET A 85 -3.29 -1.63 10.16
C MET A 85 -2.88 -2.29 8.85
N ILE A 86 -1.77 -3.01 8.84
CA ILE A 86 -1.29 -3.70 7.63
C ILE A 86 -2.24 -4.86 7.25
N HIS A 87 -2.74 -5.61 8.23
CA HIS A 87 -3.76 -6.65 7.96
C HIS A 87 -5.10 -6.05 7.51
N TYR A 88 -5.47 -4.87 8.01
CA TYR A 88 -6.65 -4.15 7.53
C TYR A 88 -6.50 -3.73 6.05
N ASN A 89 -5.35 -3.14 5.69
CA ASN A 89 -5.08 -2.77 4.29
C ASN A 89 -5.06 -4.00 3.38
N LEU A 90 -4.46 -5.11 3.84
CA LEU A 90 -4.50 -6.38 3.11
C LEU A 90 -5.94 -6.87 2.87
N ALA A 91 -6.82 -6.73 3.87
CA ALA A 91 -8.23 -7.04 3.72
C ALA A 91 -8.89 -6.16 2.64
N CYS A 92 -8.59 -4.87 2.61
CA CYS A 92 -9.08 -3.94 1.59
C CYS A 92 -8.58 -4.32 0.18
N SER A 93 -7.31 -4.69 0.03
CA SER A 93 -6.74 -5.15 -1.23
C SER A 93 -7.41 -6.43 -1.75
N TYR A 94 -7.63 -7.43 -0.88
CA TYR A 94 -8.40 -8.63 -1.26
C TYR A 94 -9.86 -8.29 -1.59
N ALA A 95 -10.45 -7.34 -0.87
CA ALA A 95 -11.80 -6.88 -1.09
C ALA A 95 -11.96 -6.27 -2.51
N LEU A 96 -11.06 -5.37 -2.89
CA LEU A 96 -11.07 -4.74 -4.22
C LEU A 96 -10.93 -5.75 -5.36
N LEU A 97 -10.20 -6.85 -5.12
CA LEU A 97 -10.03 -7.96 -6.07
C LEU A 97 -11.13 -9.04 -5.99
N LYS A 98 -12.20 -8.80 -5.22
CA LYS A 98 -13.32 -9.74 -5.03
C LYS A 98 -12.91 -11.11 -4.47
N ASN A 99 -11.77 -11.17 -3.77
CA ASN A 99 -11.38 -12.35 -3.03
C ASN A 99 -12.00 -12.30 -1.63
N THR A 100 -13.30 -12.62 -1.57
CA THR A 100 -14.14 -12.45 -0.37
C THR A 100 -13.60 -13.19 0.85
N ASP A 101 -13.16 -14.44 0.67
CA ASP A 101 -12.72 -15.28 1.79
C ASP A 101 -11.41 -14.75 2.39
N ALA A 102 -10.42 -14.46 1.54
CA ALA A 102 -9.15 -13.90 2.00
C ALA A 102 -9.32 -12.50 2.63
N ALA A 103 -10.28 -11.71 2.14
CA ALA A 103 -10.59 -10.41 2.74
C ALA A 103 -11.11 -10.56 4.18
N PHE A 104 -12.04 -11.48 4.42
CA PHE A 104 -12.53 -11.75 5.77
C PHE A 104 -11.44 -12.31 6.70
N ASP A 105 -10.61 -13.24 6.22
CA ASP A 105 -9.50 -13.79 7.02
C ASP A 105 -8.53 -12.68 7.48
N ALA A 106 -8.15 -11.78 6.56
CA ALA A 106 -7.29 -10.64 6.87
C ALA A 106 -7.97 -9.63 7.82
N LEU A 107 -9.26 -9.36 7.62
CA LEU A 107 -10.01 -8.43 8.45
C LEU A 107 -10.19 -8.94 9.89
N GLU A 108 -10.51 -10.22 10.04
CA GLU A 108 -10.56 -10.89 11.35
C GLU A 108 -9.20 -10.85 12.04
N LYS A 109 -8.11 -11.06 11.28
CA LYS A 109 -6.75 -10.97 11.81
C LYS A 109 -6.42 -9.54 12.28
N ALA A 110 -6.78 -8.52 11.52
CA ALA A 110 -6.60 -7.12 11.90
C ALA A 110 -7.29 -6.80 13.23
N ILE A 111 -8.56 -7.21 13.38
CA ILE A 111 -9.35 -7.01 14.60
C ILE A 111 -8.76 -7.78 15.78
N MET A 112 -8.29 -9.02 15.56
CA MET A 112 -7.61 -9.81 16.60
C MET A 112 -6.32 -9.14 17.08
N LEU A 113 -5.59 -8.47 16.17
CA LEU A 113 -4.36 -7.73 16.47
C LEU A 113 -4.59 -6.34 17.05
N GLY A 114 -5.86 -5.92 17.22
CA GLY A 114 -6.21 -4.67 17.88
C GLY A 114 -6.59 -3.51 16.95
N TYR A 115 -6.95 -3.78 15.69
CA TYR A 115 -7.58 -2.77 14.85
C TYR A 115 -8.86 -2.26 15.52
N LYS A 116 -9.00 -0.93 15.62
CA LYS A 116 -10.03 -0.27 16.43
C LYS A 116 -10.76 0.87 15.74
N ASP A 117 -10.39 1.22 14.51
CA ASP A 117 -11.06 2.28 13.76
C ASP A 117 -12.32 1.75 13.08
N PHE A 118 -13.31 1.39 13.90
CA PHE A 118 -14.55 0.79 13.42
C PHE A 118 -15.40 1.80 12.64
N HIS A 119 -15.27 3.08 12.93
CA HIS A 119 -15.96 4.13 12.16
C HIS A 119 -15.44 4.18 10.72
N HIS A 120 -14.12 4.06 10.53
CA HIS A 120 -13.55 3.96 9.20
C HIS A 120 -13.98 2.66 8.50
N LEU A 121 -13.85 1.50 9.16
CA LEU A 121 -14.24 0.19 8.63
C LEU A 121 -15.70 0.14 8.13
N GLU A 122 -16.64 0.74 8.87
CA GLU A 122 -18.06 0.78 8.51
C GLU A 122 -18.36 1.67 7.29
N ARG A 123 -17.44 2.57 6.91
CA ARG A 123 -17.63 3.54 5.83
C ARG A 123 -16.68 3.35 4.66
N ASP A 124 -15.63 2.56 4.84
CA ASP A 124 -14.64 2.30 3.81
C ASP A 124 -15.29 1.71 2.55
N LYS A 125 -15.08 2.36 1.42
CA LYS A 125 -15.65 1.94 0.14
C LYS A 125 -15.03 0.64 -0.37
N ASP A 126 -13.79 0.35 0.01
CA ASP A 126 -13.06 -0.84 -0.45
C ASP A 126 -13.73 -2.12 0.09
N LEU A 127 -14.33 -2.02 1.28
CA LEU A 127 -15.07 -3.09 1.94
C LEU A 127 -16.57 -3.08 1.62
N ALA A 128 -17.07 -2.16 0.79
CA ALA A 128 -18.50 -1.94 0.60
C ALA A 128 -19.27 -3.20 0.19
N TYR A 129 -18.72 -3.99 -0.73
CA TYR A 129 -19.38 -5.22 -1.18
C TYR A 129 -19.41 -6.33 -0.12
N LEU A 130 -18.48 -6.31 0.85
CA LEU A 130 -18.48 -7.29 1.94
C LEU A 130 -19.67 -7.08 2.88
N ARG A 131 -20.24 -5.87 2.94
CA ARG A 131 -21.37 -5.54 3.83
C ARG A 131 -22.64 -6.33 3.52
N GLU A 132 -22.76 -6.84 2.29
CA GLU A 132 -23.87 -7.69 1.86
C GLU A 132 -23.72 -9.14 2.35
N ASP A 133 -22.49 -9.57 2.65
CA ASP A 133 -22.20 -10.91 3.17
C ASP A 133 -22.61 -11.03 4.65
N VAL A 134 -23.24 -12.15 5.00
CA VAL A 134 -23.68 -12.46 6.36
C VAL A 134 -22.52 -12.44 7.38
N ARG A 135 -21.30 -12.76 6.95
CA ARG A 135 -20.09 -12.74 7.78
C ARG A 135 -19.75 -11.33 8.26
N TYR A 136 -19.96 -10.31 7.44
CA TYR A 136 -19.70 -8.93 7.85
C TYR A 136 -20.62 -8.49 8.99
N ARG A 137 -21.90 -8.86 8.94
CA ARG A 137 -22.85 -8.58 10.03
C ARG A 137 -22.39 -9.22 11.33
N LYS A 138 -22.01 -10.51 11.29
CA LYS A 138 -21.48 -11.23 12.46
C LYS A 138 -20.20 -10.58 13.00
N LEU A 139 -19.32 -10.12 12.12
CA LEU A 139 -18.08 -9.44 12.51
C LEU A 139 -18.36 -8.13 13.25
N VAL A 140 -19.25 -7.30 12.72
CA VAL A 140 -19.65 -6.03 13.35
C VAL A 140 -20.35 -6.25 14.69
N GLU A 141 -21.23 -7.24 14.80
CA GLU A 141 -21.87 -7.61 16.07
C GLU A 141 -20.84 -8.03 17.13
N LYS A 142 -19.87 -8.86 16.74
CA LYS A 142 -18.78 -9.31 17.63
C LYS A 142 -17.91 -8.14 18.11
N ILE A 143 -17.69 -7.13 17.27
CA ILE A 143 -16.97 -5.91 17.64
C ILE A 143 -17.77 -5.11 18.68
N LYS A 144 -19.08 -4.92 18.46
CA LYS A 144 -19.95 -4.09 19.33
C LYS A 144 -20.17 -4.69 20.73
N GLN A 145 -19.95 -5.99 20.89
CA GLN A 145 -20.10 -6.71 22.16
C GLN A 145 -18.82 -6.75 23.02
N ARG A 146 -17.69 -6.22 22.52
CA ARG A 146 -16.41 -6.13 23.24
C ARG A 146 -16.25 -4.77 23.91
#